data_AF-A0A0H4AAV5-F1
#
_entry.id   AF-A0A0H4AAV5-F1
#
_cell.length_a   1.000
_cell.length_b   1.000
_cell.length_c   1.000
_cell.angle_alpha   90.00
_cell.angle_beta   90.00
_cell.angle_gamma   90.00
#
_symmetry.space_group_name_H-M   'P 1'
#
loop_
_entity.id
_entity.type
_entity.pdbx_description
1 polymer ?
#
loop_
_entity_poly.entity_id
_entity_poly.type
_entity_poly.pdbx_seq_one_letter_code
_entity_poly.pdbx_strand_id
1 'polypeptide(L)'
;ALIDLQPGQTVLDLGSGGGIDVLLSAKRVGPTGKAYGLDMTDEMLDLARKHAAEAGAENVEFLKGQIEEIPLPDSSVDVVISNCVINLSTDKAAVLREVGRVLKPGGR
;
A
#
# COMPACT_ATOMS: atom_id res chain seq x y z
N ALA A 1 4.55 -1.05 -17.37
CA ALA A 1 3.08 -1.11 -17.45
C ALA A 1 2.54 -0.66 -16.10
N LEU A 2 1.69 0.37 -16.04
CA LEU A 2 0.98 0.68 -14.80
C LEU A 2 -0.11 -0.38 -14.61
N ILE A 3 -0.23 -0.90 -13.40
CA ILE A 3 -1.29 -1.85 -13.04
C ILE A 3 -2.66 -1.21 -13.27
N ASP A 4 -3.59 -1.97 -13.87
CA ASP A 4 -4.93 -1.50 -14.17
C ASP A 4 -5.81 -1.54 -12.91
N LEU A 5 -5.84 -0.45 -12.14
CA LEU A 5 -6.64 -0.33 -10.91
C LEU A 5 -8.09 0.00 -11.26
N GLN A 6 -9.02 -0.73 -10.66
CA GLN A 6 -10.46 -0.53 -10.87
C GLN A 6 -11.07 0.31 -9.75
N PRO A 7 -12.11 1.10 -10.04
CA PRO A 7 -12.88 1.80 -9.02
C PRO A 7 -13.38 0.86 -7.91
N GLY A 8 -13.31 1.32 -6.66
CA GLY A 8 -13.73 0.56 -5.48
C GLY A 8 -12.72 -0.46 -4.94
N GLN A 9 -11.58 -0.67 -5.61
CA GLN A 9 -10.54 -1.58 -5.10
C GLN A 9 -9.82 -1.02 -3.87
N THR A 10 -9.39 -1.94 -3.00
CA THR A 10 -8.44 -1.67 -1.92
C THR A 10 -7.03 -2.03 -2.39
N VAL A 11 -6.11 -1.07 -2.33
CA VAL A 11 -4.70 -1.21 -2.76
C VAL A 11 -3.77 -1.10 -1.56
N LEU A 12 -2.71 -1.90 -1.51
CA LEU A 12 -1.60 -1.75 -0.57
C LEU A 12 -0.30 -1.50 -1.32
N ASP A 13 0.41 -0.43 -0.95
CA ASP A 13 1.76 -0.12 -1.42
C ASP A 13 2.80 -0.47 -0.35
N LEU A 14 3.71 -1.40 -0.69
CA LEU A 14 4.80 -1.82 0.17
C LEU A 14 5.98 -0.87 0.02
N GLY A 15 6.42 -0.28 1.14
CA GLY A 15 7.52 0.69 1.15
C GLY A 15 7.10 2.01 0.52
N SER A 16 5.98 2.58 0.99
CA SER A 16 5.32 3.70 0.31
C SER A 16 6.13 5.00 0.30
N GLY A 17 7.16 5.13 1.15
CA GLY A 17 7.94 6.34 1.28
C GLY A 17 7.04 7.56 1.51
N GLY A 18 7.29 8.65 0.78
CA GLY A 18 6.47 9.87 0.80
C GLY A 18 5.08 9.75 0.17
N GLY A 19 4.62 8.55 -0.21
CA GLY A 19 3.22 8.25 -0.55
C GLY A 19 2.76 8.57 -1.97
N ILE A 20 3.66 8.85 -2.91
CA ILE A 20 3.28 9.22 -4.30
C ILE A 20 2.43 8.12 -4.95
N ASP A 21 2.88 6.87 -4.91
CA ASP A 21 2.16 5.75 -5.54
C ASP A 21 0.83 5.44 -4.84
N VAL A 22 0.74 5.66 -3.53
CA VAL A 22 -0.50 5.58 -2.75
C VAL A 22 -1.51 6.63 -3.21
N LEU A 23 -1.10 7.89 -3.35
CA LEU A 23 -1.97 8.98 -3.80
C LEU A 23 -2.45 8.77 -5.24
N LEU A 24 -1.56 8.31 -6.12
CA LEU A 24 -1.93 7.97 -7.50
C LEU A 24 -2.89 6.77 -7.54
N SER A 25 -2.73 5.79 -6.65
CA SER A 25 -3.63 4.64 -6.53
C SER A 25 -5.00 5.05 -6.00
N ALA A 26 -5.05 5.85 -4.94
CA ALA A 26 -6.28 6.42 -4.37
C ALA A 26 -7.11 7.18 -5.39
N LYS A 27 -6.45 7.98 -6.24
CA LYS A 27 -7.12 8.68 -7.34
C LYS A 27 -7.74 7.72 -8.38
N ARG A 28 -7.08 6.60 -8.68
CA ARG A 28 -7.56 5.62 -9.68
C ARG A 28 -8.71 4.77 -9.17
N VAL A 29 -8.63 4.30 -7.91
CA VAL A 29 -9.71 3.51 -7.30
C VAL A 29 -10.92 4.36 -6.91
N GLY A 30 -10.79 5.68 -6.94
CA GLY A 30 -11.89 6.61 -6.72
C GLY A 30 -12.39 6.63 -5.27
N PRO A 31 -13.45 7.40 -5.00
CA PRO A 31 -13.90 7.69 -3.63
C PRO A 31 -14.47 6.48 -2.88
N THR A 32 -14.86 5.43 -3.59
CA THR A 32 -15.34 4.17 -2.99
C THR A 32 -14.23 3.14 -2.75
N GLY A 33 -13.03 3.39 -3.29
CA GLY A 33 -11.86 2.56 -3.05
C GLY A 33 -10.98 3.11 -1.93
N LYS A 34 -9.92 2.39 -1.59
CA LYS A 34 -8.99 2.75 -0.50
C LYS A 34 -7.56 2.43 -0.93
N ALA A 35 -6.59 3.27 -0.56
CA ALA A 35 -5.18 2.97 -0.74
C ALA A 35 -4.42 3.04 0.59
N TYR A 36 -3.70 1.97 0.91
CA TYR A 36 -2.81 1.88 2.05
C TYR A 36 -1.36 2.08 1.61
N GLY A 37 -0.60 2.86 2.37
CA GLY A 37 0.86 2.89 2.27
C GLY A 37 1.48 2.27 3.52
N LEU A 38 2.38 1.32 3.36
CA LEU A 38 3.14 0.72 4.46
C LEU A 38 4.59 1.21 4.41
N ASP A 39 5.06 1.82 5.49
CA ASP A 39 6.47 2.21 5.64
C ASP A 39 6.95 2.00 7.08
N MET A 40 8.25 1.76 7.25
CA MET A 40 8.86 1.46 8.55
C MET A 40 9.36 2.71 9.27
N THR A 41 9.48 3.86 8.60
CA THR A 41 10.10 5.07 9.16
C THR A 41 9.05 6.12 9.49
N ASP A 42 9.17 6.78 10.65
CA ASP A 42 8.18 7.80 11.04
C ASP A 42 8.29 9.03 10.14
N GLU A 43 9.51 9.34 9.69
CA GLU A 43 9.80 10.44 8.79
C GLU A 43 9.07 10.30 7.44
N MET A 44 9.05 9.11 6.84
CA MET A 44 8.32 8.89 5.59
C MET A 44 6.81 8.94 5.79
N LEU A 45 6.30 8.38 6.89
CA LEU A 45 4.87 8.40 7.17
C LEU A 45 4.37 9.83 7.43
N ASP A 46 5.13 10.66 8.14
CA ASP A 46 4.80 12.06 8.36
C ASP A 46 4.81 12.85 7.05
N LEU A 47 5.80 12.60 6.19
CA LEU A 47 5.86 13.20 4.85
C LEU A 47 4.66 12.77 4.00
N ALA A 48 4.31 11.49 4.01
CA ALA A 48 3.20 10.95 3.23
C ALA A 48 1.84 11.48 3.70
N ARG A 49 1.62 11.59 5.02
CA ARG A 49 0.43 12.22 5.60
C ARG A 49 0.32 13.70 5.22
N LYS A 50 1.44 14.43 5.21
CA LYS A 50 1.47 15.82 4.72
C LYS A 50 1.04 15.91 3.27
N HIS A 51 1.62 15.09 2.38
CA HIS A 51 1.25 15.08 0.96
C HIS A 51 -0.22 14.69 0.74
N ALA A 52 -0.77 13.76 1.53
CA ALA A 52 -2.18 13.40 1.47
C ALA A 52 -3.09 14.57 1.87
N ALA A 53 -2.75 15.29 2.94
CA ALA A 53 -3.48 16.49 3.35
C ALA A 53 -3.43 17.59 2.28
N GLU A 54 -2.26 17.85 1.69
CA GLU A 54 -2.09 18.82 0.60
C GLU A 54 -2.86 18.42 -0.66
N ALA A 55 -2.97 17.12 -0.94
CA ALA A 55 -3.73 16.58 -2.06
C ALA A 55 -5.25 16.48 -1.81
N GLY A 56 -5.71 16.70 -0.58
CA GLY A 56 -7.11 16.47 -0.19
C GLY A 56 -7.56 15.02 -0.34
N ALA A 57 -6.64 14.06 -0.19
CA ALA A 57 -6.93 12.65 -0.34
C ALA A 57 -7.55 12.08 0.95
N GLU A 58 -8.84 11.76 0.91
CA GLU A 58 -9.58 11.23 2.08
C GLU A 58 -9.60 9.70 2.14
N ASN A 59 -9.31 9.03 1.01
CA ASN A 59 -9.37 7.58 0.88
C ASN A 59 -7.99 6.90 0.96
N VAL A 60 -7.05 7.51 1.70
CA VAL A 60 -5.72 6.96 1.96
C VAL A 60 -5.49 6.67 3.44
N GLU A 61 -4.58 5.75 3.74
CA GLU A 61 -4.13 5.48 5.10
C GLU A 61 -2.68 5.01 5.11
N PHE A 62 -1.87 5.56 6.01
CA PHE A 62 -0.45 5.22 6.12
C PHE A 62 -0.17 4.45 7.40
N LEU A 63 0.30 3.22 7.23
CA LEU A 63 0.53 2.22 8.26
C LEU A 63 2.02 2.15 8.58
N LYS A 64 2.33 2.10 9.88
CA LYS A 64 3.69 1.84 10.36
C LYS A 64 3.92 0.34 10.45
N GLY A 65 4.98 -0.16 9.84
CA GLY A 65 5.36 -1.56 9.97
C GLY A 65 6.44 -1.98 8.98
N GLN A 66 6.78 -3.26 9.02
CA GLN A 66 7.71 -3.89 8.09
C GLN A 66 6.92 -4.68 7.04
N ILE A 67 7.49 -4.86 5.85
CA ILE A 67 6.81 -5.57 4.75
C ILE A 67 6.77 -7.09 4.97
N GLU A 68 7.51 -7.57 5.96
CA GLU A 68 7.52 -8.94 6.49
C GLU A 68 6.42 -9.19 7.53
N GLU A 69 5.75 -8.15 8.03
CA GLU A 69 4.68 -8.21 9.03
C GLU A 69 3.64 -7.11 8.75
N ILE A 70 2.74 -7.38 7.80
CA ILE A 70 1.80 -6.37 7.30
C ILE A 70 0.66 -6.19 8.32
N PRO A 71 0.43 -4.99 8.87
CA PRO A 71 -0.57 -4.75 9.91
C PRO A 71 -1.99 -4.62 9.32
N LEU A 72 -2.40 -5.57 8.48
CA LEU A 72 -3.72 -5.68 7.88
C LEU A 72 -4.29 -7.10 8.08
N PRO A 73 -5.63 -7.24 8.13
CA PRO A 73 -6.28 -8.55 8.22
C PRO A 73 -6.03 -9.41 6.97
N ASP A 74 -6.26 -10.71 7.12
CA ASP A 74 -6.27 -11.66 6.02
C ASP A 74 -7.33 -11.27 4.98
N SER A 75 -7.04 -11.52 3.69
CA SER A 75 -7.99 -11.30 2.59
C SER A 75 -8.67 -9.93 2.61
N SER A 76 -7.90 -8.86 2.87
CA SER A 76 -8.40 -7.50 3.04
C SER A 76 -8.12 -6.57 1.85
N VAL A 77 -7.14 -6.90 0.99
CA VAL A 77 -6.74 -6.05 -0.15
C VAL A 77 -6.94 -6.74 -1.50
N ASP A 78 -7.31 -5.97 -2.52
CA ASP A 78 -7.52 -6.46 -3.88
C ASP A 78 -6.22 -6.46 -4.70
N VAL A 79 -5.33 -5.50 -4.41
CA VAL A 79 -4.08 -5.31 -5.15
C VAL A 79 -2.94 -4.96 -4.20
N VAL A 80 -1.79 -5.61 -4.36
CA VAL A 80 -0.53 -5.20 -3.74
C VAL A 80 0.42 -4.66 -4.80
N ILE A 81 0.99 -3.49 -4.54
CA ILE A 81 2.05 -2.90 -5.35
C ILE A 81 3.32 -2.75 -4.51
N SER A 82 4.45 -2.75 -5.20
CA SER A 82 5.75 -2.48 -4.58
C SER A 82 6.69 -1.91 -5.64
N ASN A 83 7.43 -0.88 -5.26
CA ASN A 83 8.50 -0.35 -6.08
C ASN A 83 9.86 -0.62 -5.41
N CYS A 84 10.54 -1.66 -5.87
CA CYS A 84 11.89 -2.08 -5.47
C CYS A 84 12.13 -2.45 -4.00
N VAL A 85 11.22 -2.18 -3.05
CA VAL A 85 11.49 -2.44 -1.61
C VAL A 85 11.65 -3.94 -1.29
N ILE A 86 10.98 -4.83 -2.03
CA ILE A 86 11.12 -6.29 -1.85
C ILE A 86 12.58 -6.73 -2.04
N ASN A 87 13.34 -6.03 -2.88
CA ASN A 87 14.75 -6.36 -3.10
C ASN A 87 15.60 -6.16 -1.84
N LEU A 88 15.20 -5.21 -0.98
CA LEU A 88 15.89 -4.82 0.24
C LEU A 88 15.54 -5.73 1.43
N SER A 89 14.45 -6.50 1.34
CA SER A 89 14.08 -7.47 2.37
C SER A 89 15.11 -8.60 2.46
N THR A 90 15.50 -8.95 3.68
CA THR A 90 16.35 -10.10 3.99
C THR A 90 15.55 -11.41 4.04
N ASP A 91 14.25 -11.36 4.26
CA ASP A 91 13.34 -12.51 4.25
C ASP A 91 12.21 -12.33 3.22
N LYS A 92 12.56 -12.53 1.95
CA LYS A 92 11.61 -12.45 0.83
C LYS A 92 10.48 -13.48 0.95
N ALA A 93 10.71 -14.60 1.63
CA ALA A 93 9.68 -15.61 1.82
C ALA A 93 8.60 -15.15 2.81
N ALA A 94 9.00 -14.45 3.88
CA ALA A 94 8.06 -13.79 4.78
C ALA A 94 7.23 -12.72 4.05
N VAL A 95 7.87 -11.85 3.26
CA VAL A 95 7.17 -10.83 2.46
C VAL A 95 6.12 -11.47 1.55
N LEU A 96 6.50 -12.47 0.75
CA LEU A 96 5.56 -13.12 -0.17
C LEU A 96 4.43 -13.86 0.57
N ARG A 97 4.70 -14.41 1.76
CA ARG A 97 3.67 -15.02 2.61
C ARG A 97 2.68 -13.99 3.11
N GLU A 98 3.15 -12.85 3.59
CA GLU A 98 2.30 -11.76 4.05
C GLU A 98 1.47 -11.16 2.91
N VAL A 99 2.06 -10.96 1.74
CA VAL A 99 1.34 -10.53 0.53
C VAL A 99 0.21 -11.52 0.21
N GLY A 100 0.50 -12.82 0.20
CA GLY A 100 -0.51 -13.85 -0.02
C GLY A 100 -1.60 -13.89 1.06
N ARG A 101 -1.26 -13.60 2.31
CA ARG A 101 -2.20 -13.55 3.45
C ARG A 101 -3.19 -12.39 3.31
N VAL A 102 -2.70 -11.19 2.99
CA VAL A 102 -3.55 -9.99 2.93
C VAL A 102 -4.36 -9.90 1.64
N LEU A 103 -3.92 -10.53 0.55
CA LEU A 103 -4.67 -10.56 -0.70
C LEU A 103 -5.98 -11.34 -0.56
N LYS A 104 -7.07 -10.76 -1.06
CA LYS A 104 -8.35 -11.47 -1.25
C LYS A 104 -8.17 -12.62 -2.26
N PRO A 105 -9.03 -13.65 -2.23
CA PRO A 105 -9.11 -14.61 -3.32
C PRO A 105 -9.30 -13.92 -4.67
N GLY A 106 -8.38 -14.15 -5.62
CA GLY A 106 -8.37 -13.48 -6.93
C GLY A 106 -7.73 -12.09 -6.96
N GLY A 107 -7.21 -11.61 -5.83
CA GLY A 107 -6.34 -10.44 -5.77
C GLY A 107 -4.99 -10.69 -6.46
N ARG A 108 -4.23 -9.62 -6.69
CA ARG A 108 -2.95 -9.67 -7.42
C ARG A 108 -1.87 -8.81 -6.79
#